data_AF-A0A840VGH9-F1
#
_entry.id   AF-A0A840VGH9-F1
#
_cell.length_a   1.000
_cell.length_b   1.000
_cell.length_c   1.000
_cell.angle_alpha   90.00
_cell.angle_beta   90.00
_cell.angle_gamma   90.00
#
_symmetry.space_group_name_H-M   'P 1'
#
loop_
_entity.id
_entity.type
_entity.pdbx_description
1 polymer ?
#
loop_
_entity_poly.entity_id
_entity_poly.type
_entity_poly.pdbx_seq_one_letter_code
_entity_poly.pdbx_strand_id
1 'polypeptide(L)'
;MIRTLVVATLLLAGCSPTEAPTPAASSTTPSDKSAASACTRVALTIEKNNPPVEDMGTAMRAIESTDSGVREAGQRLGPIAQEAGRLWVENDPTVDKGPANLRLADARQGLLTACTNLFGAYPWPFTRLPSPTPSS
;
A
#
# COMPACT_ATOMS: atom_id res chain seq x y z
N MET A 1 -17.45 33.95 42.00
CA MET A 1 -18.61 34.03 41.09
C MET A 1 -19.17 32.63 40.94
N ILE A 2 -20.37 32.38 41.50
CA ILE A 2 -21.07 31.10 41.50
C ILE A 2 -22.05 31.11 40.33
N ARG A 3 -22.05 30.07 39.49
CA ARG A 3 -23.16 29.73 38.59
C ARG A 3 -23.32 28.22 38.51
N THR A 4 -24.19 27.72 39.38
CA THR A 4 -24.91 26.45 39.35
C THR A 4 -25.77 26.34 38.09
N LEU A 5 -26.01 25.12 37.58
CA LEU A 5 -27.24 24.57 36.95
C LEU A 5 -26.82 23.27 36.21
N VAL A 6 -27.50 22.13 36.15
CA VAL A 6 -28.67 21.52 36.79
C VAL A 6 -28.46 20.02 36.56
N VAL A 7 -28.53 19.22 37.63
CA VAL A 7 -28.69 17.76 37.53
C VAL A 7 -30.15 17.51 37.17
N ALA A 8 -30.39 16.94 35.98
CA ALA A 8 -31.70 16.46 35.57
C ALA A 8 -31.67 14.93 35.57
N THR A 9 -31.92 14.34 36.73
CA THR A 9 -32.38 12.95 36.85
C THR A 9 -33.85 12.88 36.45
N LEU A 10 -34.14 12.20 35.33
CA LEU A 10 -35.48 11.78 34.95
C LEU A 10 -35.53 10.26 34.81
N LEU A 11 -36.67 9.72 35.23
CA LEU A 11 -36.93 8.35 35.66
C LEU A 11 -37.06 7.31 34.52
N LEU A 12 -36.63 6.08 34.84
CA LEU A 12 -37.22 4.77 34.55
C LEU A 12 -38.20 4.62 33.36
N ALA A 13 -37.77 3.92 32.31
CA ALA A 13 -38.57 2.93 31.57
C ALA A 13 -37.61 2.02 30.77
N GLY A 14 -37.86 0.71 30.80
CA GLY A 14 -36.94 -0.31 30.29
C GLY A 14 -36.52 -0.15 28.83
N CYS A 15 -35.23 -0.32 28.57
CA CYS A 15 -34.71 -0.75 27.29
C CYS A 15 -33.68 -1.82 27.60
N SER A 16 -33.87 -3.00 27.02
CA SER A 16 -32.85 -4.03 26.87
C SER A 16 -31.51 -3.40 26.49
N PRO A 17 -30.35 -4.05 26.74
CA PRO A 17 -29.13 -3.62 26.09
C PRO A 17 -29.37 -3.77 24.58
N THR A 18 -29.81 -2.71 23.93
CA THR A 18 -29.53 -2.48 22.52
C THR A 18 -28.02 -2.41 22.52
N GLU A 19 -27.44 -3.57 22.19
CA GLU A 19 -26.08 -3.71 21.71
C GLU A 19 -25.86 -2.52 20.78
N ALA A 20 -25.06 -1.56 21.25
CA ALA A 20 -24.65 -0.45 20.41
C ALA A 20 -24.14 -1.10 19.12
N PRO A 21 -24.64 -0.73 17.94
CA PRO A 21 -24.24 -1.38 16.71
C PRO A 21 -22.72 -1.35 16.68
N THR A 22 -22.12 -2.54 16.80
CA THR A 22 -20.67 -2.72 16.73
C THR A 22 -20.26 -1.99 15.45
N PRO A 23 -19.30 -1.04 15.52
CA PRO A 23 -18.89 -0.31 14.33
C PRO A 23 -18.63 -1.32 13.23
N ALA A 24 -19.40 -1.24 12.15
CA ALA A 24 -19.21 -2.14 11.02
C ALA A 24 -17.73 -2.09 10.66
N ALA A 25 -17.09 -3.25 10.58
CA ALA A 25 -15.68 -3.37 10.26
C ALA A 25 -15.40 -2.47 9.05
N SER A 26 -14.71 -1.35 9.29
CA SER A 26 -14.40 -0.41 8.23
C SER A 26 -13.63 -1.19 7.19
N SER A 27 -14.11 -1.14 5.95
CA SER A 27 -13.47 -1.86 4.84
C SER A 27 -11.97 -1.51 4.85
N THR A 28 -11.12 -2.53 5.03
CA THR A 28 -9.66 -2.38 4.95
C THR A 28 -9.20 -2.17 3.51
N THR A 29 -10.13 -2.23 2.54
CA THR A 29 -9.85 -2.11 1.11
C THR A 29 -9.61 -0.64 0.74
N PRO A 30 -8.42 -0.29 0.20
CA PRO A 30 -8.16 1.05 -0.29
C PRO A 30 -9.11 1.44 -1.42
N SER A 31 -9.53 2.70 -1.44
CA SER A 31 -10.32 3.27 -2.53
C SER A 31 -9.55 3.30 -3.85
N ASP A 32 -8.26 3.65 -3.80
CA ASP A 32 -7.34 3.54 -4.93
C ASP A 32 -6.74 2.13 -5.01
N LYS A 33 -7.40 1.27 -5.80
CA LYS A 33 -6.96 -0.11 -6.05
C LYS A 33 -5.65 -0.18 -6.83
N SER A 34 -5.38 0.79 -7.68
CA SER A 34 -4.16 0.85 -8.49
C SER A 34 -2.96 1.16 -7.61
N ALA A 35 -3.07 2.14 -6.71
CA ALA A 35 -2.09 2.40 -5.67
C ALA A 35 -1.87 1.16 -4.79
N ALA A 36 -2.94 0.58 -4.23
CA ALA A 36 -2.83 -0.57 -3.36
C ALA A 36 -2.10 -1.75 -4.02
N SER A 37 -2.41 -2.02 -5.29
CA SER A 37 -1.77 -3.08 -6.06
C SER A 37 -0.29 -2.77 -6.34
N ALA A 38 0.04 -1.55 -6.77
CA ALA A 38 1.42 -1.13 -7.02
C ALA A 38 2.27 -1.20 -5.73
N CYS A 39 1.73 -0.67 -4.63
CA CYS A 39 2.38 -0.64 -3.33
C CYS A 39 2.64 -2.06 -2.79
N THR A 40 1.66 -2.94 -2.88
CA THR A 40 1.84 -4.35 -2.50
C THR A 40 2.94 -5.02 -3.31
N ARG A 41 2.97 -4.78 -4.62
CA ARG A 41 3.97 -5.39 -5.51
C ARG A 41 5.37 -4.84 -5.24
N VAL A 42 5.57 -3.54 -5.08
CA VAL A 42 6.90 -2.98 -4.81
C VAL A 42 7.47 -3.47 -3.48
N ALA A 43 6.64 -3.56 -2.43
CA ALA A 43 7.05 -4.09 -1.14
C ALA A 43 7.51 -5.54 -1.26
N LEU A 44 6.71 -6.40 -1.91
CA LEU A 44 7.07 -7.80 -2.14
C LEU A 44 8.32 -7.95 -3.02
N THR A 45 8.46 -7.13 -4.06
CA THR A 45 9.62 -7.13 -4.94
C THR A 45 10.90 -6.81 -4.17
N ILE A 46 10.86 -5.85 -3.25
CA ILE A 46 11.99 -5.51 -2.38
C ILE A 46 12.27 -6.65 -1.40
N GLU A 47 11.26 -7.15 -0.68
CA GLU A 47 11.42 -8.23 0.31
C GLU A 47 11.99 -9.51 -0.29
N LYS A 48 11.51 -9.89 -1.48
CA LYS A 48 11.88 -11.15 -2.16
C LYS A 48 13.03 -10.98 -3.14
N ASN A 49 13.51 -9.75 -3.34
CA ASN A 49 14.49 -9.40 -4.36
C ASN A 49 14.11 -9.93 -5.76
N ASN A 50 12.85 -9.68 -6.17
CA ASN A 50 12.31 -10.17 -7.43
C ASN A 50 13.07 -9.58 -8.65
N PRO A 51 13.06 -10.29 -9.79
CA PRO A 51 13.78 -9.83 -10.98
C PRO A 51 13.18 -8.54 -11.56
N PRO A 52 13.99 -7.72 -12.26
CA PRO A 52 13.57 -6.42 -12.83
C PRO A 52 12.36 -6.47 -13.77
N VAL A 53 12.11 -7.61 -14.42
CA VAL A 53 11.03 -7.78 -15.40
C VAL A 53 9.64 -7.56 -14.79
N GLU A 54 9.49 -7.74 -13.47
CA GLU A 54 8.21 -7.54 -12.79
C GLU A 54 7.87 -6.07 -12.51
N ASP A 55 8.88 -5.20 -12.49
CA ASP A 55 8.75 -3.79 -12.11
C ASP A 55 7.98 -2.97 -13.14
N MET A 56 7.99 -3.36 -14.43
CA MET A 56 7.19 -2.68 -15.46
C MET A 56 5.69 -2.76 -15.17
N GLY A 57 5.21 -3.94 -14.76
CA GLY A 57 3.81 -4.08 -14.34
C GLY A 57 3.50 -3.31 -13.05
N THR A 58 4.53 -3.00 -12.24
CA THR A 58 4.38 -2.26 -10.97
C THR A 58 4.28 -0.77 -11.28
N ALA A 59 5.16 -0.29 -12.17
CA ALA A 59 5.14 1.08 -12.68
C ALA A 59 3.80 1.42 -13.34
N MET A 60 3.28 0.55 -14.22
CA MET A 60 1.99 0.82 -14.89
C MET A 60 0.83 0.99 -13.91
N ARG A 61 0.73 0.11 -12.90
CA ARG A 61 -0.28 0.24 -11.84
C ARG A 61 -0.09 1.50 -11.01
N ALA A 62 1.15 1.86 -10.70
CA ALA A 62 1.44 3.10 -10.00
C ALA A 62 1.03 4.32 -10.83
N ILE A 63 1.29 4.31 -12.15
CA ILE A 63 0.90 5.38 -13.08
C ILE A 63 -0.63 5.56 -13.16
N GLU A 64 -1.38 4.48 -13.04
CA GLU A 64 -2.85 4.48 -13.02
C GLU A 64 -3.45 4.93 -11.67
N SER A 65 -2.63 5.14 -10.64
CA SER A 65 -3.07 5.64 -9.34
C SER A 65 -3.67 7.05 -9.44
N THR A 66 -4.67 7.31 -8.60
CA THR A 66 -5.22 8.65 -8.40
C THR A 66 -4.40 9.48 -7.42
N ASP A 67 -3.53 8.85 -6.62
CA ASP A 67 -2.54 9.54 -5.79
C ASP A 67 -1.37 10.07 -6.65
N SER A 68 -1.07 11.36 -6.51
CA SER A 68 -0.01 12.00 -7.31
C SER A 68 1.38 11.47 -6.97
N GLY A 69 1.67 11.18 -5.70
CA GLY A 69 2.99 10.73 -5.28
C GLY A 69 3.31 9.33 -5.80
N VAL A 70 2.34 8.41 -5.71
CA VAL A 70 2.44 7.06 -6.26
C VAL A 70 2.56 7.12 -7.78
N ARG A 71 1.75 7.94 -8.46
CA ARG A 71 1.79 8.11 -9.90
C ARG A 71 3.14 8.64 -10.40
N GLU A 72 3.67 9.69 -9.79
CA GLU A 72 4.98 10.24 -10.13
C GLU A 72 6.11 9.24 -9.89
N ALA A 73 6.06 8.49 -8.79
CA ALA A 73 7.03 7.43 -8.54
C ALA A 73 6.94 6.32 -9.59
N GLY A 74 5.73 5.96 -10.03
CA GLY A 74 5.50 5.04 -11.14
C GLY A 74 6.11 5.51 -12.47
N GLN A 75 5.95 6.80 -12.79
CA GLN A 75 6.53 7.41 -13.98
C GLN A 75 8.07 7.38 -13.97
N ARG A 76 8.69 7.49 -12.79
CA ARG A 76 10.14 7.35 -12.63
C ARG A 76 10.59 5.89 -12.70
N LEU A 77 9.84 4.97 -12.10
CA LEU A 77 10.15 3.54 -12.10
C LEU A 77 10.09 2.94 -13.51
N GLY A 78 9.10 3.32 -14.32
CA GLY A 78 8.87 2.75 -15.66
C GLY A 78 10.11 2.68 -16.56
N PRO A 79 10.75 3.80 -16.95
CA PRO A 79 11.90 3.76 -17.84
C PRO A 79 13.10 2.99 -17.25
N ILE A 80 13.30 3.07 -15.93
CA ILE A 80 14.39 2.36 -15.24
C ILE A 80 14.13 0.85 -15.23
N ALA A 81 12.89 0.43 -14.96
CA ALA A 81 12.45 -0.95 -15.02
C ALA A 81 12.56 -1.52 -16.43
N GLN A 82 12.24 -0.72 -17.46
CA GLN A 82 12.40 -1.13 -18.86
C GLN A 82 13.87 -1.40 -19.20
N GLU A 83 14.77 -0.50 -18.83
CA GLU A 83 16.21 -0.65 -19.07
C GLU A 83 16.78 -1.87 -18.33
N ALA A 84 16.51 -1.98 -17.03
CA ALA A 84 17.00 -3.09 -16.21
C ALA A 84 16.39 -4.44 -16.64
N GLY A 85 15.10 -4.45 -17.01
CA GLY A 85 14.42 -5.63 -17.55
C GLY A 85 15.03 -6.08 -18.87
N ARG A 86 15.33 -5.16 -19.79
CA ARG A 86 16.02 -5.46 -21.04
C ARG A 86 17.40 -6.09 -20.79
N LEU A 87 18.21 -5.48 -19.93
CA LEU A 87 19.54 -5.99 -19.56
C LEU A 87 19.47 -7.36 -18.86
N TRP A 88 18.41 -7.60 -18.09
CA TRP A 88 18.17 -8.90 -17.47
C TRP A 88 17.84 -9.97 -18.52
N VAL A 89 16.96 -9.66 -19.48
CA VAL A 89 16.56 -10.60 -20.55
C VAL A 89 17.70 -10.89 -21.51
N GLU A 90 18.42 -9.88 -21.99
CA GLU A 90 19.56 -10.05 -22.90
C GLU A 90 20.67 -10.89 -22.28
N ASN A 91 20.88 -10.72 -20.97
CA ASN A 91 21.84 -11.46 -20.17
C ASN A 91 23.27 -11.50 -20.75
N ASP A 92 23.69 -10.44 -21.44
CA ASP A 92 25.05 -10.31 -21.96
C ASP A 92 26.07 -10.27 -20.79
N PRO A 93 27.03 -11.21 -20.72
CA PRO A 93 28.03 -11.24 -19.66
C PRO A 93 29.08 -10.13 -19.75
N THR A 94 29.17 -9.44 -20.89
CA THR A 94 30.12 -8.34 -21.10
C THR A 94 29.59 -6.97 -20.66
N VAL A 95 28.28 -6.88 -20.39
CA VAL A 95 27.61 -5.65 -19.98
C VAL A 95 27.54 -5.57 -18.45
N ASP A 96 28.08 -4.50 -17.87
CA ASP A 96 27.90 -4.22 -16.45
C ASP A 96 26.46 -3.78 -16.14
N LYS A 97 25.74 -4.61 -15.39
CA LYS A 97 24.35 -4.37 -14.97
C LYS A 97 24.26 -3.59 -13.65
N GLY A 98 25.36 -3.41 -12.94
CA GLY A 98 25.42 -2.75 -11.62
C GLY A 98 24.75 -1.37 -11.61
N PRO A 99 25.10 -0.45 -12.52
CA PRO A 99 24.51 0.88 -12.57
C PRO A 99 22.99 0.90 -12.83
N ALA A 100 22.48 -0.04 -13.64
CA ALA A 100 21.03 -0.16 -13.88
C ALA A 100 20.31 -0.73 -12.65
N ASN A 101 20.91 -1.74 -12.01
CA ASN A 101 20.36 -2.34 -10.79
C ASN A 101 20.31 -1.35 -9.62
N LEU A 102 21.32 -0.48 -9.47
CA LEU A 102 21.33 0.59 -8.47
C LEU A 102 20.18 1.58 -8.69
N ARG A 103 20.04 2.10 -9.91
CA ARG A 103 18.93 3.00 -10.27
C ARG A 103 17.56 2.34 -10.05
N LEU A 104 17.44 1.04 -10.34
CA LEU A 104 16.21 0.29 -10.10
C LEU A 104 15.90 0.16 -8.61
N ALA A 105 16.91 -0.15 -7.78
CA ALA A 105 16.75 -0.22 -6.33
C ALA A 105 16.29 1.12 -5.75
N ASP A 106 16.90 2.22 -6.19
CA ASP A 106 16.51 3.57 -5.80
C ASP A 106 15.07 3.90 -6.21
N ALA A 107 14.67 3.53 -7.43
CA ALA A 107 13.32 3.74 -7.92
C ALA A 107 12.26 2.91 -7.17
N ARG A 108 12.57 1.64 -6.86
CA ARG A 108 11.73 0.78 -6.01
C ARG A 108 11.55 1.41 -4.63
N GLN A 109 12.63 1.91 -4.03
CA GLN A 109 12.58 2.57 -2.72
C GLN A 109 11.79 3.88 -2.77
N GLY A 110 11.91 4.66 -3.86
CA GLY A 110 11.12 5.86 -4.09
C GLY A 110 9.62 5.57 -4.14
N LEU A 111 9.22 4.52 -4.85
CA LEU A 111 7.82 4.08 -4.89
C LEU A 111 7.35 3.55 -3.53
N LEU A 112 8.17 2.76 -2.81
CA LEU A 112 7.84 2.30 -1.46
C LEU A 112 7.65 3.48 -0.48
N THR A 113 8.45 4.54 -0.63
CA THR A 113 8.32 5.77 0.15
C THR A 113 7.01 6.49 -0.13
N ALA A 114 6.63 6.64 -1.41
CA ALA A 114 5.33 7.21 -1.79
C ALA A 114 4.16 6.40 -1.21
N CYS A 115 4.24 5.07 -1.29
CA CYS A 115 3.27 4.17 -0.70
C CYS A 115 3.18 4.29 0.83
N THR A 116 4.33 4.49 1.49
CA THR A 116 4.38 4.70 2.94
C THR A 116 3.74 6.02 3.35
N ASN A 117 3.94 7.07 2.55
CA ASN A 117 3.29 8.36 2.78
C ASN A 117 1.76 8.29 2.60
N LEU A 118 1.28 7.48 1.65
CA LEU A 118 -0.14 7.32 1.37
C LEU A 118 -0.85 6.41 2.38
N PHE A 119 -0.28 5.24 2.69
CA PHE A 119 -0.95 4.19 3.47
C PHE A 119 -0.36 4.00 4.88
N GLY A 120 0.66 4.77 5.25
CA GLY A 120 1.41 4.58 6.50
C GLY A 120 2.49 3.50 6.37
N ALA A 121 3.14 3.16 7.49
CA ALA A 121 4.19 2.15 7.49
C ALA A 121 3.68 0.76 7.08
N TYR A 122 4.47 0.07 6.25
CA TYR A 122 4.26 -1.33 5.89
C TYR A 122 4.55 -2.26 7.10
N PRO A 123 3.83 -3.40 7.29
CA PRO A 123 2.82 -3.99 6.43
C PRO A 123 1.43 -3.35 6.54
N TRP A 124 0.78 -3.13 5.39
CA TRP A 124 -0.55 -2.51 5.35
C TRP A 124 -1.67 -3.51 5.67
N PRO A 125 -2.84 -3.03 6.18
CA PRO A 125 -3.96 -3.92 6.51
C PRO A 125 -4.48 -4.75 5.33
N PHE A 126 -4.42 -4.21 4.11
CA PHE A 126 -4.92 -4.86 2.89
C PHE A 126 -3.93 -5.85 2.25
N THR A 127 -2.70 -5.94 2.76
CA THR A 127 -1.74 -6.97 2.31
C THR A 127 -1.79 -8.23 3.16
N ARG A 128 -2.54 -8.21 4.28
CA ARG A 128 -2.76 -9.39 5.12
C ARG A 128 -3.81 -10.30 4.50
N LEU A 129 -3.45 -11.55 4.24
CA LEU A 129 -4.42 -12.61 3.96
C LEU A 129 -5.38 -12.73 5.16
N PRO A 130 -6.69 -12.90 4.94
CA PRO A 130 -7.62 -13.15 6.04
C PRO A 130 -7.17 -14.42 6.78
N SER A 131 -7.20 -14.37 8.11
CA SER A 131 -6.93 -15.56 8.93
C SER A 131 -7.93 -16.65 8.55
N PRO A 132 -7.50 -17.92 8.42
CA PRO A 132 -8.42 -19.01 8.16
C PRO A 132 -9.47 -19.03 9.28
N THR A 133 -10.74 -18.92 8.91
CA THR A 133 -11.86 -19.10 9.84
C THR A 133 -11.75 -20.52 10.37
N PRO A 134 -11.70 -20.75 11.70
CA PRO A 134 -11.79 -22.10 12.21
C PRO A 134 -13.12 -22.70 11.76
N SER A 135 -13.06 -23.78 10.99
CA SER A 135 -14.24 -24.56 10.63
C SER A 135 -14.77 -25.22 11.90
N SER A 136 -16.01 -24.88 12.28
CA SER A 136 -16.77 -25.59 13.32
C SER A 136 -17.21 -26.97 12.86
#